data_AF-A0A7D9I372-F1
#
_entry.id   AF-A0A7D9I372-F1
#
_cell.length_a   1.000
_cell.length_b   1.000
_cell.length_c   1.000
_cell.angle_alpha   90.00
_cell.angle_beta   90.00
_cell.angle_gamma   90.00
#
_symmetry.space_group_name_H-M   'P 1'
#
loop_
_entity.id
_entity.type
_entity.pdbx_description
1 polymer ?
#
loop_
_entity_poly.entity_id
_entity_poly.type
_entity_poly.pdbx_seq_one_letter_code
_entity_poly.pdbx_strand_id
1 'polypeptide(L)'
;NKKWFDKDCRFKRHEVRKLANQKHKDPSNNEIITSYHKALKTIKNSKESKKTIFHMEKIEELEKASEKDPISFWKSLKTSTDNLDFNETKNMHAEDEWLAYFEKLHSEHKLGDAQEENLECIKNYEKNQGSI
;
A
#
# COMPACT_ATOMS: atom_id res chain seq x y z
N ASN A 1 -6.28 -14.47 -0.06
CA ASN A 1 -7.33 -14.48 1.00
C ASN A 1 -7.25 -13.14 1.75
N LYS A 2 -8.17 -12.19 1.55
CA LYS A 2 -8.07 -10.85 2.17
C LYS A 2 -8.28 -10.99 3.68
N LYS A 3 -7.19 -11.08 4.47
CA LYS A 3 -7.24 -11.31 5.93
C LYS A 3 -8.11 -10.29 6.67
N TRP A 4 -8.20 -9.07 6.15
CA TRP A 4 -9.03 -7.99 6.69
C TRP A 4 -10.54 -8.13 6.36
N PHE A 5 -10.93 -8.95 5.38
CA PHE A 5 -12.34 -9.20 5.02
C PHE A 5 -12.89 -10.39 5.81
N ASP A 6 -13.27 -10.10 7.05
CA ASP A 6 -13.66 -11.11 8.03
C ASP A 6 -15.13 -11.56 7.95
N LYS A 7 -15.58 -12.32 8.96
CA LYS A 7 -16.95 -12.85 9.04
C LYS A 7 -17.99 -11.72 9.15
N ASP A 8 -17.69 -10.65 9.87
CA ASP A 8 -18.57 -9.48 10.02
C ASP A 8 -18.76 -8.74 8.69
N CYS A 9 -17.68 -8.58 7.89
CA CYS A 9 -17.80 -8.06 6.52
C CYS A 9 -18.71 -8.92 5.63
N ARG A 10 -18.67 -10.26 5.80
CA ARG A 10 -19.56 -11.18 5.08
C ARG A 10 -21.02 -11.04 5.50
N PHE A 11 -21.30 -10.90 6.80
CA PHE A 11 -22.66 -10.66 7.30
C PHE A 11 -23.22 -9.33 6.78
N LYS A 12 -22.47 -8.24 6.89
CA LYS A 12 -22.89 -6.93 6.35
C LYS A 12 -23.17 -6.99 4.84
N ARG A 13 -22.36 -7.74 4.08
CA ARG A 13 -22.59 -7.96 2.64
C ARG A 13 -23.87 -8.73 2.38
N HIS A 14 -24.18 -9.71 3.22
CA HIS A 14 -25.43 -10.46 3.12
C HIS A 14 -26.65 -9.57 3.38
N GLU A 15 -26.62 -8.76 4.44
CA GLU A 15 -27.69 -7.80 4.76
C GLU A 15 -27.93 -6.81 3.62
N VAL A 16 -26.87 -6.25 3.03
CA VAL A 16 -26.99 -5.37 1.86
C VAL A 16 -27.67 -6.08 0.69
N ARG A 17 -27.32 -7.35 0.43
CA ARG A 17 -27.96 -8.13 -0.64
C ARG A 17 -29.44 -8.39 -0.36
N LYS A 18 -29.80 -8.68 0.89
CA LYS A 18 -31.19 -8.87 1.30
C LYS A 18 -32.01 -7.60 1.07
N LEU A 19 -31.49 -6.45 1.50
CA LEU A 19 -32.10 -5.14 1.29
C LEU A 19 -32.18 -4.76 -0.18
N ALA A 20 -31.16 -5.08 -0.99
CA ALA A 20 -31.17 -4.86 -2.44
C ALA A 20 -32.30 -5.65 -3.11
N ASN A 21 -32.47 -6.92 -2.74
CA ASN A 21 -33.54 -7.76 -3.26
C ASN A 21 -34.92 -7.24 -2.85
N GLN A 22 -35.07 -6.77 -1.62
CA GLN A 22 -36.31 -6.16 -1.14
C GLN A 22 -36.61 -4.86 -1.88
N LYS A 23 -35.61 -3.99 -2.09
CA LYS A 23 -35.74 -2.76 -2.87
C LYS A 23 -36.16 -3.03 -4.31
N HIS A 24 -35.63 -4.09 -4.92
CA HIS A 24 -36.01 -4.49 -6.27
C HIS A 24 -37.46 -5.01 -6.34
N LYS A 25 -37.95 -5.68 -5.28
CA LYS A 25 -39.32 -6.17 -5.21
C LYS A 25 -40.33 -5.05 -4.94
N ASP A 26 -39.97 -4.07 -4.12
CA ASP A 26 -40.81 -2.91 -3.79
C ASP A 26 -39.98 -1.61 -3.87
N PRO A 27 -39.85 -1.03 -5.07
CA PRO A 27 -39.04 0.16 -5.31
C PRO A 27 -39.70 1.45 -4.79
N SER A 28 -40.97 1.43 -4.42
CA SER A 28 -41.69 2.58 -3.83
C SER A 28 -41.52 2.70 -2.32
N ASN A 29 -41.04 1.65 -1.67
CA ASN A 29 -40.90 1.63 -0.22
C ASN A 29 -39.67 2.43 0.24
N ASN A 30 -39.93 3.66 0.70
CA ASN A 30 -38.91 4.58 1.20
C ASN A 30 -38.13 4.02 2.40
N GLU A 31 -38.73 3.18 3.24
CA GLU A 31 -38.04 2.58 4.38
C GLU A 31 -36.98 1.57 3.93
N ILE A 32 -37.31 0.73 2.93
CA ILE A 32 -36.39 -0.23 2.33
C ILE A 32 -35.24 0.49 1.61
N ILE A 33 -35.55 1.56 0.86
CA ILE A 33 -34.53 2.38 0.18
C ILE A 33 -33.57 2.99 1.21
N THR A 34 -34.10 3.63 2.25
CA THR A 34 -33.31 4.27 3.31
C THR A 34 -32.42 3.26 4.02
N SER A 35 -32.99 2.10 4.37
CA SER A 35 -32.26 1.00 5.01
C SER A 35 -31.14 0.45 4.13
N TYR A 36 -31.39 0.27 2.84
CA TYR A 36 -30.40 -0.16 1.86
C TYR A 36 -29.22 0.82 1.78
N HIS A 37 -29.48 2.12 1.64
CA HIS A 37 -28.42 3.14 1.57
C HIS A 37 -27.63 3.24 2.87
N LYS A 38 -28.30 3.13 4.03
CA LYS A 38 -27.63 3.07 5.34
C LYS A 38 -26.71 1.84 5.44
N ALA A 39 -27.19 0.66 5.05
CA ALA A 39 -26.40 -0.57 5.07
C ALA A 39 -25.19 -0.48 4.12
N LEU A 40 -25.36 0.12 2.93
CA LEU A 40 -24.25 0.40 2.00
C LEU A 40 -23.17 1.30 2.62
N LYS A 41 -23.58 2.38 3.29
CA LYS A 41 -22.64 3.28 3.96
C LYS A 41 -21.89 2.56 5.08
N THR A 42 -22.60 1.77 5.89
CA THR A 42 -22.00 1.00 6.98
C THR A 42 -20.99 -0.02 6.49
N ILE A 43 -21.29 -0.78 5.43
CA ILE A 43 -20.32 -1.76 4.90
C ILE A 43 -19.11 -1.08 4.27
N LYS A 44 -19.30 0.05 3.57
CA LYS A 44 -18.21 0.83 2.98
C LYS A 44 -17.25 1.32 4.07
N ASN A 45 -17.78 2.01 5.08
CA ASN A 45 -16.98 2.53 6.18
C ASN A 45 -16.27 1.39 6.93
N SER A 46 -16.99 0.31 7.24
CA SER A 46 -16.41 -0.84 7.93
C SER A 46 -15.30 -1.51 7.12
N LYS A 47 -15.43 -1.57 5.79
CA LYS A 47 -14.41 -2.09 4.88
C LYS A 47 -13.17 -1.21 4.89
N GLU A 48 -13.36 0.11 4.79
CA GLU A 48 -12.27 1.08 4.81
C GLU A 48 -11.53 1.05 6.14
N SER A 49 -12.23 1.14 7.28
CA SER A 49 -11.60 1.08 8.60
C SER A 49 -10.80 -0.20 8.81
N LYS A 50 -11.34 -1.37 8.45
CA LYS A 50 -10.61 -2.64 8.60
C LYS A 50 -9.42 -2.75 7.66
N LYS A 51 -9.52 -2.19 6.44
CA LYS A 51 -8.38 -2.11 5.52
C LYS A 51 -7.28 -1.23 6.13
N THR A 52 -7.64 -0.06 6.67
CA THR A 52 -6.69 0.86 7.33
C THR A 52 -6.02 0.20 8.53
N ILE A 53 -6.77 -0.39 9.45
CA ILE A 53 -6.23 -1.07 10.63
C ILE A 53 -5.25 -2.17 10.21
N PHE A 54 -5.64 -3.02 9.27
CA PHE A 54 -4.77 -4.08 8.77
C PHE A 54 -3.46 -3.55 8.17
N HIS A 55 -3.51 -2.44 7.43
CA HIS A 55 -2.29 -1.83 6.89
C HIS A 55 -1.43 -1.20 7.99
N MET A 56 -2.03 -0.54 8.99
CA MET A 56 -1.29 0.01 10.13
C MET A 56 -0.58 -1.09 10.92
N GLU A 57 -1.26 -2.19 11.23
CA GLU A 57 -0.67 -3.35 11.90
C GLU A 57 0.51 -3.93 11.10
N LYS A 58 0.38 -3.98 9.77
CA LYS A 58 1.46 -4.45 8.89
C LYS A 58 2.65 -3.50 8.84
N ILE A 59 2.41 -2.18 8.86
CA ILE A 59 3.48 -1.18 8.94
C ILE A 59 4.21 -1.32 10.27
N GLU A 60 3.49 -1.43 11.39
CA GLU A 60 4.08 -1.60 12.72
C GLU A 60 4.91 -2.90 12.83
N GLU A 61 4.42 -4.00 12.24
CA GLU A 61 5.20 -5.25 12.14
C GLU A 61 6.50 -5.05 11.35
N LEU A 62 6.47 -4.27 10.26
CA LEU A 62 7.65 -3.98 9.45
C LEU A 62 8.64 -3.05 10.16
N GLU A 63 8.16 -2.03 10.85
CA GLU A 63 8.98 -1.13 11.67
C GLU A 63 9.74 -1.93 12.75
N LYS A 64 9.04 -2.79 13.49
CA LYS A 64 9.66 -3.70 14.47
C LYS A 64 10.66 -4.67 13.85
N ALA A 65 10.44 -5.12 12.62
CA ALA A 65 11.38 -5.97 11.91
C ALA A 65 12.62 -5.18 11.46
N SER A 66 12.44 -3.92 11.06
CA SER A 66 13.52 -3.01 10.68
C SER A 66 14.43 -2.65 11.85
N GLU A 67 13.90 -2.55 13.06
CA GLU A 67 14.69 -2.30 14.28
C GLU A 67 15.63 -3.45 14.64
N LYS A 68 15.28 -4.69 14.26
CA LYS A 68 16.10 -5.88 14.57
C LYS A 68 17.27 -6.01 13.62
N ASP A 69 16.98 -6.17 12.34
CA ASP A 69 17.98 -6.31 11.29
C ASP A 69 17.35 -6.18 9.88
N PRO A 70 18.15 -5.77 8.86
CA PRO A 70 17.64 -5.59 7.50
C PRO A 70 17.07 -6.87 6.87
N ILE A 71 17.59 -8.05 7.20
CA ILE A 71 17.16 -9.32 6.60
C ILE A 71 15.75 -9.67 7.09
N SER A 72 15.48 -9.47 8.38
CA SER A 72 14.17 -9.65 9.00
C SER A 72 13.11 -8.72 8.40
N PHE A 73 13.46 -7.47 8.10
CA PHE A 73 12.59 -6.55 7.37
C PHE A 73 12.20 -7.10 6.00
N TRP A 74 13.17 -7.41 5.15
CA TRP A 74 12.90 -7.88 3.78
C TRP A 74 12.12 -9.19 3.74
N LYS A 75 12.38 -10.10 4.69
CA LYS A 75 11.61 -11.35 4.85
C LYS A 75 10.15 -11.08 5.24
N SER A 76 9.92 -10.15 6.16
CA SER A 76 8.58 -9.76 6.62
C SER A 76 7.81 -9.02 5.52
N LEU A 77 8.50 -8.17 4.75
CA LEU A 77 7.93 -7.48 3.60
C LEU A 77 7.47 -8.47 2.54
N LYS A 78 8.35 -9.41 2.14
CA LYS A 78 8.03 -10.41 1.10
C LYS A 78 6.80 -11.25 1.45
N THR A 79 6.71 -11.73 2.68
CA THR A 79 5.55 -12.52 3.14
C THR A 79 4.26 -11.69 3.23
N SER A 80 4.38 -10.38 3.43
CA SER A 80 3.25 -9.45 3.46
C SER A 80 2.76 -9.08 2.06
N THR A 81 3.67 -8.99 1.08
CA THR A 81 3.36 -8.65 -0.31
C THR A 81 2.83 -9.82 -1.13
N ASP A 82 3.14 -11.07 -0.77
CA ASP A 82 2.58 -12.29 -1.40
C ASP A 82 1.03 -12.37 -1.36
N ASN A 83 0.39 -11.51 -0.57
CA ASN A 83 -1.07 -11.40 -0.47
C ASN A 83 -1.66 -10.13 -1.12
N LEU A 84 -0.84 -9.31 -1.78
CA LEU A 84 -1.29 -8.09 -2.46
C LEU A 84 -1.79 -8.42 -3.87
N ASP A 85 -2.94 -7.84 -4.21
CA ASP A 85 -3.48 -7.83 -5.56
C ASP A 85 -2.73 -6.73 -6.32
N PHE A 86 -1.73 -7.10 -7.12
CA PHE A 86 -0.91 -6.16 -7.90
C PHE A 86 -1.70 -5.33 -8.92
N ASN A 87 -2.99 -5.63 -9.11
CA ASN A 87 -3.88 -4.82 -9.96
C ASN A 87 -4.35 -3.51 -9.28
N GLU A 88 -4.03 -3.28 -8.01
CA GLU A 88 -4.42 -2.08 -7.24
C GLU A 88 -3.30 -1.01 -7.21
N THR A 89 -2.37 -1.01 -8.18
CA THR A 89 -1.32 0.03 -8.37
C THR A 89 -1.92 1.35 -8.83
N LYS A 90 -2.64 2.05 -7.95
CA LYS A 90 -3.24 3.35 -8.25
C LYS A 90 -2.38 4.54 -7.78
N ASN A 91 -1.35 4.28 -6.97
CA ASN A 91 -0.54 5.31 -6.32
C ASN A 91 0.96 5.03 -6.50
N MET A 92 1.39 4.64 -7.70
CA MET A 92 2.82 4.68 -8.01
C MET A 92 3.14 6.15 -8.31
N HIS A 93 3.95 6.78 -7.46
CA HIS A 93 4.52 8.09 -7.76
C HIS A 93 5.20 8.02 -9.12
N ALA A 94 5.06 9.10 -9.89
CA ALA A 94 5.68 9.17 -11.21
C ALA A 94 7.21 9.11 -11.05
N GLU A 95 7.89 8.60 -12.06
CA GLU A 95 9.34 8.35 -12.01
C GLU A 95 10.14 9.62 -11.67
N ASP A 96 9.70 10.75 -12.20
CA ASP A 96 10.25 12.09 -11.94
C ASP A 96 10.08 12.50 -10.47
N GLU A 97 8.96 12.18 -9.83
CA GLU A 97 8.75 12.44 -8.39
C GLU A 97 9.74 11.65 -7.52
N TRP A 98 9.99 10.38 -7.89
CA TRP A 98 10.98 9.54 -7.21
C TRP A 98 12.40 10.04 -7.43
N LEU A 99 12.76 10.37 -8.68
CA LEU A 99 14.08 10.89 -9.02
C LEU A 99 14.37 12.20 -8.28
N ALA A 100 13.42 13.13 -8.25
CA ALA A 100 13.57 14.39 -7.52
C ALA A 100 13.73 14.19 -6.00
N TYR A 101 13.00 13.23 -5.42
CA TYR A 101 13.13 12.89 -4.00
C TYR A 101 14.52 12.34 -3.67
N PHE A 102 14.99 11.36 -4.44
CA PHE A 102 16.30 10.75 -4.21
C PHE A 102 17.45 11.72 -4.50
N GLU A 103 17.34 12.50 -5.57
CA GLU A 103 18.31 13.55 -5.89
C GLU A 103 18.44 14.51 -4.71
N LYS A 104 17.32 15.01 -4.16
CA LYS A 104 17.34 15.88 -2.98
C LYS A 104 17.96 15.19 -1.76
N LEU A 105 17.56 13.95 -1.47
CA LEU A 105 18.05 13.17 -0.32
C LEU A 105 19.57 12.99 -0.36
N HIS A 106 20.12 12.73 -1.54
CA HIS A 106 21.56 12.54 -1.73
C HIS A 106 22.33 13.84 -1.95
N SER A 107 21.66 14.93 -2.32
CA SER A 107 22.26 16.27 -2.45
C SER A 107 22.52 16.95 -1.10
N GLU A 108 21.76 16.59 -0.06
CA GLU A 108 21.89 17.21 1.27
C GLU A 108 23.12 16.71 2.06
N HIS A 109 23.70 15.57 1.66
CA HIS A 109 24.89 15.01 2.30
C HIS A 109 26.14 15.33 1.48
N LYS A 110 27.09 16.06 2.07
CA LYS A 110 28.44 16.16 1.50
C LYS A 110 29.05 14.77 1.48
N LEU A 111 29.58 14.37 0.32
CA LEU A 111 30.37 13.16 0.18
C LEU A 111 31.54 13.22 1.17
N GLY A 112 31.76 12.14 1.91
CA GLY A 112 33.00 12.01 2.67
C GLY A 112 34.18 11.76 1.74
N ASP A 113 35.39 12.06 2.19
CA ASP A 113 36.63 11.96 1.39
C ASP A 113 36.78 10.62 0.66
N ALA A 114 36.47 9.51 1.35
CA ALA A 114 36.52 8.17 0.75
C ALA A 114 35.46 7.92 -0.34
N GLN A 115 34.31 8.61 -0.27
CA GLN A 115 33.28 8.51 -1.30
C GLN A 115 33.65 9.33 -2.53
N GLU A 116 34.27 10.49 -2.36
CA GLU A 116 34.82 11.28 -3.47
C GLU A 116 35.91 10.52 -4.22
N GLU A 117 36.84 9.90 -3.49
CA GLU A 117 37.94 9.11 -4.07
C GLU A 117 37.43 7.91 -4.88
N ASN A 118 36.38 7.23 -4.39
CA ASN A 118 35.71 6.16 -5.12
C ASN A 118 34.97 6.67 -6.37
N LEU A 119 34.32 7.83 -6.28
CA LEU A 119 33.63 8.46 -7.42
C LEU A 119 34.61 8.87 -8.53
N GLU A 120 35.77 9.36 -8.14
CA GLU A 120 36.84 9.73 -9.06
C GLU A 120 37.45 8.49 -9.75
N CYS A 121 37.65 7.40 -9.01
CA CYS A 121 38.06 6.11 -9.58
C CYS A 121 37.05 5.57 -10.60
N ILE A 122 35.75 5.65 -10.31
CA ILE A 122 34.69 5.21 -11.23
C ILE A 122 34.67 6.06 -12.51
N LYS A 123 34.71 7.39 -12.39
CA LYS A 123 34.76 8.31 -13.54
C LYS A 123 35.97 8.06 -14.43
N ASN A 124 37.12 7.76 -13.82
CA ASN A 124 38.34 7.45 -14.55
C ASN A 124 38.23 6.10 -15.28
N TYR A 125 37.59 5.10 -14.67
CA TYR A 125 37.33 3.82 -15.32
C TYR A 125 36.38 3.97 -16.52
N GLU A 126 35.30 4.74 -16.39
CA GLU A 126 34.34 4.99 -17.47
C GLU A 126 34.97 5.76 -18.66
N LYS A 127 35.82 6.76 -18.39
CA LYS A 127 36.58 7.46 -19.44
C LYS A 127 37.51 6.53 -20.20
N ASN A 128 38.14 5.58 -19.50
CA ASN A 128 39.08 4.62 -20.09
C ASN A 128 38.37 3.47 -20.84
N GLN A 129 37.10 3.21 -20.57
CA GLN A 129 36.27 2.25 -21.29
C GLN A 129 35.62 2.85 -22.56
N GLY A 130 35.57 4.18 -22.69
CA GLY A 130 34.99 4.89 -23.83
C GLY A 130 35.96 5.28 -24.95
N SER A 131 37.25 4.92 -24.87
CA SER A 131 38.24 5.13 -25.93
C SER A 131 38.49 3.83 -26.70
N ILE A 132 37.65 3.56 -27.70
CA ILE A 132 37.95 2.69 -28.84
C ILE A 132 37.93 3.57 -30.09
#